data_AF-A0A7J3VG77-F1
#
_entry.id   AF-A0A7J3VG77-F1
#
_cell.length_a   1.000
_cell.length_b   1.000
_cell.length_c   1.000
_cell.angle_alpha   90.00
_cell.angle_beta   90.00
_cell.angle_gamma   90.00
#
_symmetry.space_group_name_H-M   'P 1'
#
loop_
_entity.id
_entity.type
_entity.pdbx_description
1 polymer ?
#
loop_
_entity_poly.entity_id
_entity_poly.type
_entity_poly.pdbx_seq_one_letter_code
_entity_poly.pdbx_strand_id
1 'polypeptide(L)' 'ELTYTDEIDMVARKSSYTCGRTLMVQCDKAAVDIPKELVEFLQDPETVIKVQLIYETP' A
#
# COMPACT_ATOMS: atom_id res chain seq x y z
N GLU A 1 -7.38 -0.54 -15.39
CA GLU A 1 -6.41 -1.64 -15.55
C GLU A 1 -5.22 -1.37 -14.62
N LEU A 2 -4.63 -2.40 -14.02
CA LEU A 2 -3.43 -2.26 -13.18
C LEU A 2 -2.22 -2.66 -14.02
N THR A 3 -1.30 -1.72 -14.24
CA THR A 3 -0.21 -1.90 -15.21
C THR A 3 1.13 -2.28 -14.57
N TYR A 4 1.31 -2.01 -13.26
CA TYR A 4 2.50 -2.36 -12.49
C TYR A 4 3.83 -1.95 -13.14
N THR A 5 3.87 -0.77 -13.76
CA THR A 5 5.02 -0.29 -14.53
C THR A 5 6.01 0.53 -13.71
N ASP A 6 5.70 0.82 -12.45
CA ASP A 6 6.63 1.48 -11.53
C ASP A 6 7.51 0.43 -10.85
N GLU A 7 8.82 0.62 -10.90
CA GLU A 7 9.80 -0.36 -10.40
C GLU A 7 10.12 -0.19 -8.91
N ILE A 8 9.70 0.92 -8.31
CA ILE A 8 10.10 1.32 -6.95
C ILE A 8 8.87 1.41 -6.04
N ASP A 9 7.80 2.05 -6.53
CA ASP A 9 6.65 2.41 -5.71
C ASP A 9 5.46 1.47 -5.88
N MET A 10 4.82 1.13 -4.75
CA MET A 10 3.51 0.46 -4.72
C MET A 10 2.51 1.30 -3.92
N VAL A 11 1.33 1.51 -4.48
CA VAL A 11 0.29 2.36 -3.87
C VAL A 11 -1.05 1.63 -3.81
N ALA A 12 -1.59 1.53 -2.60
CA ALA A 12 -2.97 1.13 -2.33
C ALA A 12 -3.88 2.37 -2.30
N ARG A 13 -5.05 2.32 -2.96
CA ARG A 13 -5.95 3.48 -3.10
C ARG A 13 -7.37 3.13 -2.69
N LYS A 14 -8.05 4.06 -1.99
CA LYS A 14 -9.50 3.98 -1.74
C LYS A 14 -10.34 4.29 -2.98
N SER A 15 -9.83 5.15 -3.87
CA SER A 15 -10.50 5.46 -5.14
C SER A 15 -10.26 4.38 -6.19
N SER A 16 -10.96 4.49 -7.32
CA SER A 16 -10.78 3.65 -8.52
C SER A 16 -9.67 4.15 -9.46
N TYR A 17 -8.95 5.22 -9.12
CA TYR A 17 -7.90 5.76 -9.97
C TYR A 17 -6.71 4.80 -10.09
N THR A 18 -6.18 4.64 -11.29
CA THR A 18 -5.04 3.76 -11.58
C THR A 18 -3.91 4.53 -12.26
N CYS A 19 -2.67 4.23 -11.87
CA CYS A 19 -1.45 4.60 -12.57
C CYS A 19 -0.40 3.50 -12.39
N GLY A 20 0.80 3.66 -12.94
CA GLY A 20 1.86 2.63 -12.97
C GLY A 20 2.21 2.01 -11.61
N ARG A 21 2.15 2.81 -10.55
CA ARG A 21 2.41 2.42 -9.15
C ARG A 21 1.21 1.86 -8.40
N THR A 22 0.01 1.86 -8.98
CA THR A 22 -1.19 1.39 -8.28
C THR A 22 -1.17 -0.14 -8.17
N LEU A 23 -1.06 -0.65 -6.94
CA LEU A 23 -1.10 -2.09 -6.63
C LEU A 23 -2.55 -2.58 -6.45
N MET A 24 -3.36 -1.79 -5.75
CA MET A 24 -4.75 -2.12 -5.43
C MET A 24 -5.63 -0.86 -5.36
N VAL A 25 -6.91 -1.01 -5.70
CA VAL A 25 -7.93 0.05 -5.69
C VAL A 25 -9.11 -0.36 -4.81
N GLN A 26 -9.98 0.58 -4.47
CA GLN A 26 -11.16 0.35 -3.60
C GLN A 26 -10.80 -0.25 -2.23
N CYS A 27 -9.67 0.16 -1.66
CA CYS A 27 -9.25 -0.27 -0.33
C CYS A 27 -10.23 0.23 0.75
N ASP A 28 -10.39 -0.56 1.81
CA ASP A 28 -11.15 -0.16 3.00
C ASP A 28 -10.39 0.90 3.83
N LYS A 29 -9.06 0.86 3.82
CA LYS A 29 -8.16 1.73 4.56
C LYS A 29 -7.26 2.60 3.66
N ALA A 30 -6.84 3.74 4.21
CA ALA A 30 -5.80 4.61 3.68
C ALA A 30 -4.74 4.90 4.76
N ALA A 31 -3.73 5.70 4.42
CA ALA A 31 -2.67 6.08 5.37
C ALA A 31 -3.20 6.71 6.68
N VAL A 32 -4.33 7.44 6.62
CA VAL A 32 -4.98 8.03 7.80
C VAL A 32 -5.57 6.99 8.75
N ASP A 33 -5.85 5.78 8.27
CA ASP A 33 -6.43 4.68 9.06
C ASP A 33 -5.35 3.79 9.72
N ILE A 34 -4.06 4.07 9.46
CA ILE A 34 -2.94 3.36 10.10
C ILE A 34 -2.88 3.76 11.58
N PRO A 35 -2.78 2.81 12.53
CA PRO A 35 -2.66 3.12 13.95
C PRO A 35 -1.48 4.06 14.22
N LYS A 36 -1.70 5.08 15.05
CA LYS A 36 -0.70 6.09 15.40
C LYS A 36 0.59 5.47 15.95
N GLU A 37 0.44 4.44 16.77
CA GLU A 37 1.56 3.67 17.34
C GLU A 37 2.45 3.07 16.24
N LEU A 38 1.85 2.49 15.19
CA LEU A 38 2.61 1.97 14.05
C LEU A 38 3.31 3.10 13.28
N VAL A 39 2.65 4.24 13.10
CA VAL A 39 3.27 5.42 12.46
C VAL A 39 4.48 5.91 13.28
N GLU A 40 4.37 5.94 14.61
CA GLU A 40 5.47 6.32 15.51
C GLU A 40 6.64 5.34 15.41
N PHE A 41 6.39 4.02 15.38
CA PHE A 41 7.44 3.03 15.14
C PHE A 41 8.14 3.21 13.78
N LEU A 42 7.38 3.54 12.73
CA LEU A 42 7.90 3.75 11.38
C LEU A 42 8.75 5.02 11.22
N GLN A 43 8.78 5.93 12.21
CA GLN A 43 9.64 7.12 12.15
C GLN A 43 11.12 6.81 12.38
N ASP A 44 11.45 5.66 12.99
CA ASP A 44 12.82 5.20 13.09
C ASP A 44 13.28 4.61 11.74
N PRO A 45 14.32 5.18 11.09
CA PRO A 45 14.81 4.69 9.80
C PRO A 45 15.38 3.26 9.84
N GLU A 46 15.71 2.74 11.02
CA GLU A 46 16.18 1.36 11.19
C GLU A 46 15.02 0.35 11.30
N THR A 47 13.77 0.82 11.40
CA THR A 47 12.60 -0.05 11.47
C THR A 47 12.36 -0.75 10.13
N VAL A 48 12.33 -2.08 10.17
CA VAL A 48 11.99 -2.93 9.02
C VAL A 48 10.58 -3.48 9.18
N ILE A 49 9.72 -3.23 8.19
CA ILE A 49 8.40 -3.86 8.12
C ILE A 49 8.37 -4.97 7.09
N LYS A 50 7.62 -6.03 7.41
CA LYS A 50 7.28 -7.09 6.46
C LYS A 50 5.87 -6.84 5.95
N VAL A 51 5.75 -6.57 4.65
CA VAL A 51 4.46 -6.46 3.97
C VAL A 51 4.16 -7.79 3.29
N GLN A 52 2.98 -8.35 3.53
CA GLN A 52 2.52 -9.59 2.88
C GLN A 52 1.34 -9.27 1.98
N LEU A 53 1.48 -9.65 0.70
CA LEU A 53 0.40 -9.58 -0.28
C LEU A 53 -0.20 -10.97 -0.44
N ILE A 54 -1.51 -11.06 -0.32
CA ILE A 54 -2.27 -12.29 -0.51
C ILE A 54 -3.30 -11.98 -1.59
N TYR A 55 -3.38 -12.85 -2.60
CA TYR A 55 -4.37 -12.77 -3.65
C TYR A 55 -5.06 -14.12 -3.77
N GLU A 56 -6.32 -14.08 -4.17
CA GLU A 56 -7.11 -15.25 -4.49
C GLU A 56 -7.51 -15.14 -5.96
N THR A 57 -7.29 -16.22 -6.70
CA THR A 57 -7.87 -16.37 -8.03
C THR A 57 -9.27 -16.96 -7.88
N PRO A 58 -10.23 -16.56 -8.73
CA PRO A 58 -11.50 -17.26 -8.83
C PRO A 58 -11.32 -18.77 -9.09
#